data_AF-A0A679HW97-F1
#
_entry.id   AF-A0A679HW97-F1
#
_cell.length_a   1.000
_cell.length_b   1.000
_cell.length_c   1.000
_cell.angle_alpha   90.00
_cell.angle_beta   90.00
_cell.angle_gamma   90.00
#
_symmetry.space_group_name_H-M   'P 1'
#
loop_
_entity.id
_entity.type
_entity.pdbx_description
1 polymer ?
#
loop_
_entity_poly.entity_id
_entity_poly.type
_entity_poly.pdbx_seq_one_letter_code
_entity_poly.pdbx_strand_id
1 'polypeptide(L)'
;MAPTQLPPMKSDDSEPRTPPSPPRMEPDGGADTQMHVIGLMVGTALMFIGFLNVFLSISGGFEINVVPLLIYFCGLAVWANAVIENLVVRYGVMTGAVALALAFFHYGEVLFWHKQVVFWTTVVIVMYFMFNEPKKQA
;
A
#
# COMPACT_ATOMS: atom_id res chain seq x y z
N MET A 1 -43.42 4.92 -56.01
CA MET A 1 -42.12 4.47 -56.54
C MET A 1 -41.16 5.65 -56.41
N ALA A 2 -40.07 5.52 -55.66
CA ALA A 2 -39.02 6.52 -55.61
C ALA A 2 -37.99 6.27 -56.73
N PRO A 3 -37.37 7.32 -57.26
CA PRO A 3 -36.00 7.24 -57.72
C PRO A 3 -35.11 8.25 -57.00
N THR A 4 -34.03 7.74 -56.40
CA THR A 4 -32.87 8.46 -55.88
C THR A 4 -31.96 8.92 -57.03
N GLN A 5 -31.37 10.13 -56.99
CA GLN A 5 -29.96 10.48 -57.32
C GLN A 5 -29.60 11.92 -56.83
N LEU A 6 -28.41 12.07 -56.23
CA LEU A 6 -27.72 13.28 -55.71
C LEU A 6 -26.87 13.98 -56.82
N PRO A 7 -26.05 15.05 -56.59
CA PRO A 7 -26.24 16.39 -55.97
C PRO A 7 -25.73 17.56 -56.88
N PRO A 8 -25.99 18.86 -56.63
CA PRO A 8 -25.12 19.93 -57.11
C PRO A 8 -24.00 20.24 -56.11
N MET A 9 -22.80 20.29 -56.66
CA MET A 9 -21.50 20.49 -56.01
C MET A 9 -21.25 21.99 -55.77
N LYS A 10 -20.84 22.33 -54.53
CA LYS A 10 -19.79 23.30 -54.17
C LYS A 10 -20.06 24.82 -54.27
N SER A 11 -20.05 25.44 -53.09
CA SER A 11 -19.38 26.72 -52.81
C SER A 11 -18.84 26.60 -51.38
N ASP A 12 -17.58 26.15 -51.22
CA ASP A 12 -16.46 27.01 -50.79
C ASP A 12 -16.90 28.10 -49.80
N ASP A 13 -16.99 27.72 -48.52
CA ASP A 13 -16.66 28.62 -47.43
C ASP A 13 -15.64 27.94 -46.52
N SER A 14 -14.51 28.63 -46.39
CA SER A 14 -13.29 28.17 -45.77
C SER A 14 -13.36 28.39 -44.26
N GLU A 15 -13.76 27.37 -43.50
CA GLU A 15 -13.46 27.30 -42.08
C GLU A 15 -12.34 26.27 -41.84
N PRO A 16 -11.18 26.68 -41.30
CA PRO A 16 -10.14 25.74 -40.95
C PRO A 16 -10.67 24.86 -39.81
N ARG A 17 -10.98 23.60 -40.14
CA ARG A 17 -11.27 22.55 -39.16
C ARG A 17 -10.13 22.53 -38.15
N THR A 18 -10.39 23.05 -36.95
CA THR A 18 -9.50 22.87 -35.81
C THR A 18 -9.36 21.36 -35.62
N PRO A 19 -8.13 20.80 -35.63
CA PRO A 19 -7.96 19.37 -35.37
C PRO A 19 -8.57 19.07 -34.00
N PRO A 20 -9.22 17.90 -33.83
CA PRO A 20 -9.70 17.47 -32.52
C PRO A 20 -8.51 17.55 -31.56
N SER A 21 -8.64 18.36 -30.51
CA SER A 21 -7.64 18.39 -29.45
C SER A 21 -7.41 16.95 -28.98
N PRO A 22 -6.16 16.50 -28.78
CA PRO A 22 -5.92 15.19 -28.23
C PRO A 22 -6.68 15.08 -26.91
N PRO A 23 -7.26 13.90 -26.58
CA PRO A 23 -7.94 13.71 -25.32
C PRO A 23 -7.00 14.19 -24.22
N ARG A 24 -7.44 15.19 -23.46
CA ARG A 24 -6.74 15.67 -22.27
C ARG A 24 -6.59 14.45 -21.38
N MET A 25 -5.40 13.87 -21.37
CA MET A 25 -4.99 12.84 -20.44
C MET A 25 -5.19 13.48 -19.07
N GLU A 26 -6.24 13.12 -18.34
CA GLU A 26 -6.34 13.36 -16.90
C GLU A 26 -5.29 12.48 -16.23
N PRO A 27 -4.17 13.01 -15.71
CA PRO A 27 -3.14 12.18 -15.11
C PRO A 27 -3.41 11.89 -13.63
N ASP A 28 -4.39 12.56 -13.00
CA ASP A 28 -4.47 12.59 -11.53
C ASP A 28 -5.01 11.30 -10.91
N GLY A 29 -6.00 10.63 -11.53
CA GLY A 29 -6.57 9.40 -10.94
C GLY A 29 -5.63 8.19 -10.96
N GLY A 30 -4.72 8.14 -11.94
CA GLY A 30 -3.75 7.05 -12.10
C GLY A 30 -2.58 7.16 -11.12
N ALA A 31 -2.10 8.37 -10.85
CA ALA A 31 -0.98 8.61 -9.96
C ALA A 31 -1.32 8.26 -8.50
N ASP A 32 -2.49 8.68 -8.01
CA ASP A 32 -2.93 8.40 -6.64
C ASP A 32 -3.13 6.90 -6.39
N THR A 33 -3.76 6.22 -7.36
CA THR A 33 -3.94 4.77 -7.31
C THR A 33 -2.60 4.04 -7.34
N GLN A 34 -1.65 4.49 -8.18
CA GLN A 34 -0.31 3.91 -8.24
C GLN A 34 0.46 4.14 -6.93
N MET A 35 0.42 5.35 -6.36
CA MET A 35 1.07 5.65 -5.08
C MET A 35 0.50 4.80 -3.94
N HIS A 36 -0.82 4.59 -3.91
CA HIS A 36 -1.46 3.71 -2.95
C HIS A 36 -1.00 2.25 -3.09
N VAL A 37 -1.01 1.70 -4.30
CA VAL A 37 -0.58 0.31 -4.57
C VAL A 37 0.90 0.12 -4.26
N ILE A 38 1.75 1.10 -4.61
CA ILE A 38 3.17 1.08 -4.28
C ILE A 38 3.37 1.07 -2.76
N GLY A 39 2.66 1.94 -2.03
CA GLY A 39 2.72 1.98 -0.57
C GLY A 39 2.30 0.65 0.06
N LEU A 40 1.26 0.02 -0.47
CA LEU A 40 0.79 -1.29 -0.02
C LEU A 40 1.85 -2.38 -0.26
N MET A 41 2.40 -2.46 -1.48
CA MET A 41 3.44 -3.43 -1.83
C MET A 41 4.70 -3.24 -0.98
N VAL A 42 5.20 -2.02 -0.89
CA VAL A 42 6.44 -1.70 -0.16
C VAL A 42 6.24 -1.93 1.34
N GLY A 43 5.14 -1.44 1.92
CA GLY A 43 4.84 -1.64 3.34
C GLY A 43 4.73 -3.12 3.70
N THR A 44 4.01 -3.90 2.89
CA THR A 44 3.85 -5.35 3.10
C THR A 44 5.17 -6.09 2.94
N ALA A 45 5.98 -5.75 1.93
CA ALA A 45 7.29 -6.37 1.71
C ALA A 45 8.24 -6.09 2.88
N LEU A 46 8.28 -4.84 3.38
CA LEU A 46 9.09 -4.46 4.53
C LEU A 46 8.64 -5.21 5.80
N MET A 47 7.34 -5.29 6.06
CA MET A 47 6.81 -6.10 7.17
C MET A 47 7.22 -7.57 7.04
N PHE A 48 7.11 -8.14 5.84
CA PHE A 48 7.45 -9.54 5.61
C PHE A 48 8.95 -9.82 5.80
N ILE A 49 9.82 -8.95 5.26
CA ILE A 49 11.27 -9.06 5.43
C ILE A 49 11.67 -8.93 6.90
N GLY A 50 11.12 -7.94 7.61
CA GLY A 50 11.38 -7.76 9.04
C GLY A 50 10.89 -8.96 9.86
N PHE A 51 9.69 -9.44 9.58
CA PHE A 51 9.09 -10.59 10.25
C PHE A 51 9.85 -11.89 10.00
N LEU A 52 10.26 -12.18 8.77
CA LEU A 52 11.04 -13.39 8.44
C LEU A 52 12.35 -13.44 9.22
N ASN A 53 13.05 -12.31 9.35
CA ASN A 53 14.26 -12.24 10.15
C ASN A 53 13.96 -12.52 11.63
N VAL A 54 12.90 -11.94 12.21
CA VAL A 54 12.48 -12.24 13.60
C VAL A 54 12.14 -13.73 13.76
N PHE A 55 11.40 -14.31 12.80
CA PHE A 55 11.03 -15.72 12.81
C PHE A 55 12.25 -16.66 12.74
N LEU A 56 13.20 -16.35 11.85
CA LEU A 56 14.47 -17.07 11.74
C LEU A 56 15.33 -16.91 13.00
N SER A 57 15.31 -15.74 13.65
CA SER A 57 16.02 -15.51 14.92
C SER A 57 15.51 -16.44 16.01
N ILE A 58 14.19 -16.60 16.13
CA ILE A 58 13.56 -17.46 17.13
C ILE A 58 13.83 -18.93 16.80
N SER A 59 13.74 -19.30 15.52
CA SER A 59 13.85 -20.70 15.07
C SER A 59 15.30 -21.21 15.06
N GLY A 60 16.26 -20.35 14.74
CA GLY A 60 17.69 -20.68 14.65
C GLY A 60 18.49 -20.40 15.92
N GLY A 61 17.90 -19.73 16.91
CA GLY A 61 18.57 -19.38 18.17
C GLY A 61 19.65 -18.29 18.05
N PHE A 62 19.77 -17.64 16.89
CA PHE A 62 20.74 -16.55 16.69
C PHE A 62 20.20 -15.21 17.20
N GLU A 63 21.06 -14.45 17.87
CA GLU A 63 20.77 -13.08 18.29
C GLU A 63 20.84 -12.14 17.09
N ILE A 64 19.67 -11.82 16.51
CA ILE A 64 19.59 -10.76 15.51
C ILE A 64 19.45 -9.40 16.19
N ASN A 65 20.15 -8.40 15.62
CA ASN A 65 20.16 -6.99 16.03
C ASN A 65 18.78 -6.32 15.84
N VAL A 66 18.62 -5.09 16.33
CA VAL A 66 17.35 -4.32 16.29
C VAL A 66 16.87 -3.98 14.87
N VAL A 67 17.76 -4.06 13.88
CA VAL A 67 17.50 -3.67 12.48
C VAL A 67 16.23 -4.32 11.87
N PRO A 68 16.03 -5.65 11.93
CA PRO A 68 14.80 -6.26 11.43
C PRO A 68 13.51 -5.76 12.07
N LEU A 69 13.53 -5.42 13.37
CA LEU A 69 12.37 -4.83 14.04
C LEU A 69 12.09 -3.44 13.48
N LEU A 70 13.11 -2.62 13.26
CA LEU A 70 12.96 -1.30 12.64
C LEU A 70 12.37 -1.41 11.23
N ILE A 71 12.84 -2.37 10.43
CA ILE A 71 12.32 -2.64 9.10
C ILE A 71 10.84 -3.05 9.18
N TYR A 72 10.48 -3.92 10.12
CA TYR A 72 9.11 -4.34 10.36
C TYR A 72 8.19 -3.15 10.72
N PHE A 73 8.56 -2.33 11.70
CA PHE A 73 7.74 -1.19 12.14
C PHE A 73 7.69 -0.06 11.11
N CYS A 74 8.76 0.17 10.34
CA CYS A 74 8.73 1.05 9.18
C CYS A 74 7.75 0.55 8.12
N GLY A 75 7.79 -0.76 7.82
CA GLY A 75 6.83 -1.39 6.93
C GLY A 75 5.39 -1.22 7.40
N LEU A 76 5.14 -1.41 8.70
CA LEU A 76 3.84 -1.22 9.34
C LEU A 76 3.33 0.23 9.20
N ALA A 77 4.21 1.22 9.38
CA ALA A 77 3.85 2.63 9.22
C ALA A 77 3.50 2.97 7.75
N VAL A 78 4.30 2.50 6.80
CA VAL A 78 4.05 2.71 5.35
C VAL A 78 2.75 2.01 4.92
N TRP A 79 2.53 0.78 5.40
CA TRP A 79 1.31 0.03 5.13
C TRP A 79 0.08 0.70 5.74
N ALA A 80 0.16 1.17 6.99
CA ALA A 80 -0.93 1.87 7.65
C ALA A 80 -1.31 3.16 6.90
N ASN A 81 -0.32 3.87 6.35
CA ASN A 81 -0.55 5.05 5.52
C ASN A 81 -1.32 4.74 4.24
N ALA A 82 -1.05 3.59 3.64
CA ALA A 82 -1.69 3.16 2.40
C ALA A 82 -3.08 2.60 2.67
N VAL A 83 -3.25 1.69 3.63
CA VAL A 83 -4.45 0.87 3.78
C VAL A 83 -5.53 1.48 4.65
N ILE A 84 -5.18 2.30 5.64
CA ILE A 84 -6.15 2.77 6.64
C ILE A 84 -6.75 4.11 6.19
N GLU A 85 -8.04 4.08 5.81
CA GLU A 85 -8.78 5.28 5.41
C GLU A 85 -9.15 6.17 6.61
N ASN A 86 -9.43 5.57 7.76
CA ASN A 86 -9.80 6.33 8.97
C ASN A 86 -8.58 7.06 9.54
N LEU A 87 -8.60 8.40 9.54
CA LEU A 87 -7.47 9.22 9.97
C LEU A 87 -7.03 8.91 11.41
N VAL A 88 -7.97 8.74 12.34
CA VAL A 88 -7.65 8.51 13.76
C VAL A 88 -6.90 7.19 13.93
N VAL A 89 -7.37 6.14 13.26
CA VAL A 89 -6.76 4.81 13.30
C VAL A 89 -5.44 4.80 12.55
N ARG A 90 -5.37 5.44 11.38
CA ARG A 90 -4.16 5.55 10.56
C ARG A 90 -3.03 6.20 11.33
N TYR A 91 -3.25 7.40 11.87
CA TYR A 91 -2.24 8.10 12.63
C TYR A 91 -1.95 7.40 13.96
N GLY A 92 -2.95 6.78 14.60
CA GLY A 92 -2.72 5.96 15.79
C GLY A 92 -1.75 4.81 15.54
N VAL A 93 -1.96 4.04 14.47
CA VAL A 93 -1.09 2.92 14.08
C VAL A 93 0.29 3.43 13.64
N MET A 94 0.36 4.50 12.86
CA MET A 94 1.65 5.08 12.43
C MET A 94 2.47 5.61 13.62
N THR A 95 1.86 6.39 14.51
CA THR A 95 2.53 6.89 15.71
C THR A 95 2.93 5.75 16.64
N GLY A 96 2.08 4.74 16.82
CA GLY A 96 2.41 3.53 17.58
C GLY A 96 3.60 2.78 16.99
N ALA A 97 3.61 2.57 15.67
CA ALA A 97 4.70 1.91 14.95
C ALA A 97 6.02 2.67 15.11
N VAL A 98 6.00 4.00 14.92
CA VAL A 98 7.19 4.85 15.05
C VAL A 98 7.68 4.90 16.50
N ALA A 99 6.77 5.01 17.48
CA ALA A 99 7.13 5.02 18.89
C ALA A 99 7.77 3.69 19.30
N LEU A 100 7.24 2.56 18.84
CA LEU A 100 7.82 1.24 19.08
C LEU A 100 9.18 1.11 18.40
N ALA A 101 9.32 1.54 17.15
CA ALA A 101 10.61 1.56 16.44
C ALA A 101 11.66 2.35 17.21
N LEU A 102 11.31 3.55 17.69
CA LEU A 102 12.20 4.39 18.49
C LEU A 102 12.52 3.78 19.86
N ALA A 103 11.53 3.17 20.52
CA ALA A 103 11.76 2.46 21.77
C ALA A 103 12.78 1.32 21.58
N PHE A 104 12.58 0.47 20.57
CA PHE A 104 13.53 -0.60 20.27
C PHE A 104 14.91 -0.06 19.88
N PHE A 105 14.98 1.02 19.10
CA PHE A 105 16.23 1.67 18.75
C PHE A 105 16.98 2.19 19.98
N HIS A 106 16.25 2.78 20.93
CA HIS A 106 16.83 3.35 22.15
C HIS A 106 17.30 2.27 23.13
N TYR A 107 16.51 1.21 23.32
CA TYR A 107 16.85 0.13 24.24
C TYR A 107 17.97 -0.78 23.70
N GLY A 108 18.21 -0.79 22.37
CA GLY A 108 19.40 -1.36 21.71
C GLY A 108 19.56 -2.89 21.79
N GLU A 109 18.98 -3.53 22.79
CA GLU A 109 19.08 -4.94 23.07
C GLU A 109 17.71 -5.61 22.94
N VAL A 110 17.58 -6.46 21.93
CA VAL A 110 16.35 -7.20 21.66
C VAL A 110 16.38 -8.50 22.45
N LEU A 111 15.97 -8.44 23.73
CA LEU A 111 15.81 -9.65 24.53
C LEU A 111 14.85 -10.63 23.85
N PHE A 112 15.03 -11.92 24.15
CA PHE A 112 14.21 -13.03 23.64
C PHE A 112 12.70 -12.76 23.76
N TRP A 113 12.25 -12.12 24.84
CA TRP A 113 10.83 -11.81 25.07
C TRP A 113 10.25 -10.84 24.03
N HIS A 114 11.02 -9.85 23.56
CA HIS A 114 10.57 -8.91 22.54
C HIS A 114 10.28 -9.60 21.20
N LYS A 115 11.13 -10.56 20.83
CA LYS A 115 10.94 -11.36 19.61
C LYS A 115 9.65 -12.17 19.69
N GLN A 116 9.40 -12.78 20.85
CA GLN A 116 8.18 -13.54 21.12
C GLN A 116 6.92 -12.65 21.07
N VAL A 117 6.94 -11.50 21.74
CA VAL A 117 5.80 -10.57 21.73
C VAL A 117 5.48 -10.11 20.32
N VAL A 118 6.48 -9.73 19.52
CA VAL A 118 6.27 -9.30 18.13
C VAL A 118 5.75 -10.45 17.27
N PHE A 119 6.29 -11.65 17.43
CA PHE A 119 5.83 -12.84 16.72
C PHE A 119 4.35 -13.14 17.03
N TRP A 120 4.01 -13.30 18.32
CA TRP A 120 2.64 -13.62 18.73
C TRP A 120 1.64 -12.51 18.38
N THR A 121 2.04 -11.24 18.53
CA THR A 121 1.19 -10.11 18.14
C THR A 121 0.88 -10.15 16.64
N THR A 122 1.90 -10.40 15.80
CA THR A 122 1.70 -10.53 14.35
C THR A 122 0.78 -11.70 14.01
N VAL A 123 0.98 -12.86 14.66
CA VAL A 123 0.12 -14.04 14.45
C VAL A 123 -1.33 -13.75 14.83
N VAL A 124 -1.58 -13.08 15.96
CA VAL A 124 -2.94 -12.72 16.39
C VAL A 124 -3.58 -11.72 15.44
N ILE A 125 -2.83 -10.71 14.97
CA ILE A 125 -3.34 -9.72 13.99
C ILE A 125 -3.72 -10.42 12.69
N VAL A 126 -2.84 -11.28 12.15
CA VAL A 126 -3.12 -12.03 10.92
C VAL A 126 -4.30 -12.97 11.11
N MET A 127 -4.39 -13.68 12.24
CA MET A 127 -5.56 -14.50 12.54
C MET A 127 -6.84 -13.66 12.62
N TYR A 128 -6.79 -12.51 13.29
CA TYR A 128 -7.93 -11.59 13.35
C TYR A 128 -8.38 -11.17 11.95
N PHE A 129 -7.47 -10.73 11.07
CA PHE A 129 -7.84 -10.41 9.69
C PHE A 129 -8.39 -11.62 8.93
N MET A 130 -7.76 -12.79 9.06
CA MET A 130 -8.19 -14.01 8.38
C MET A 130 -9.59 -14.50 8.81
N PHE A 131 -9.97 -14.28 10.08
CA PHE A 131 -11.26 -14.73 10.60
C PHE A 131 -12.35 -13.65 10.60
N ASN A 132 -11.97 -12.37 10.64
CA ASN A 132 -12.91 -11.26 10.76
C ASN A 132 -13.17 -10.55 9.42
N GLU A 133 -12.43 -10.86 8.35
CA GLU A 133 -12.90 -10.57 7.00
C GLU A 133 -14.19 -11.36 6.75
N PRO A 134 -15.34 -10.70 6.53
CA PRO A 134 -16.55 -11.42 6.15
C PRO A 134 -16.23 -12.11 4.83
N LYS A 135 -16.24 -13.44 4.83
CA LYS A 135 -16.18 -14.25 3.60
C LYS A 135 -17.11 -13.56 2.61
N LYS A 136 -16.55 -12.91 1.58
CA LYS A 136 -17.32 -12.37 0.48
C LYS A 136 -18.12 -13.56 -0.02
N GLN A 137 -19.43 -13.55 0.22
CA GLN A 137 -20.31 -14.62 -0.18
C GLN A 137 -20.15 -14.73 -1.69
N ALA A 138 -19.49 -15.82 -2.12
CA ALA A 138 -19.44 -16.26 -3.50
C ALA A 138 -20.72 -17.03 -3.80
#